data_AF-A0A1B0CYY3-F1
#
_entry.id   AF-A0A1B0CYY3-F1
#
_cell.length_a   1.000
_cell.length_b   1.000
_cell.length_c   1.000
_cell.angle_alpha   90.00
_cell.angle_beta   90.00
_cell.angle_gamma   90.00
#
_symmetry.space_group_name_H-M   'P 1'
#
loop_
_entity.id
_entity.type
_entity.pdbx_description
1 polymer ?
#
loop_
_entity_poly.entity_id
_entity_poly.type
_entity_poly.pdbx_seq_one_letter_code
_entity_poly.pdbx_strand_id
1 'polypeptide(L)'
;MEHEAKESLKFAQQNNPTTSKVPGKEFKVPIVWILGGPGSGKGTQCDKIVAKYGFSHFSTGDLLREEVASGSDLGKELAALMSLYSLW
;
A
#
# COMPACT_ATOMS: atom_id res chain seq x y z
N MET A 1 -1.74 -38.85 5.89
CA MET A 1 -2.70 -37.74 5.82
C MET A 1 -2.52 -36.73 6.96
N GLU A 2 -2.56 -37.11 8.24
CA GLU A 2 -2.39 -36.13 9.34
C GLU A 2 -0.99 -35.47 9.44
N HIS A 3 0.05 -36.16 8.97
CA HIS A 3 1.42 -35.65 9.03
C HIS A 3 1.67 -34.51 8.02
N GLU A 4 1.07 -34.62 6.83
CA GLU A 4 1.21 -33.68 5.72
C GLU A 4 0.46 -32.36 5.99
N ALA A 5 -0.69 -32.45 6.69
CA ALA A 5 -1.42 -31.28 7.18
C ALA A 5 -0.61 -30.52 8.25
N LYS A 6 0.11 -31.23 9.13
CA LYS A 6 0.98 -30.61 10.16
C LYS A 6 2.21 -29.94 9.55
N GLU A 7 2.78 -30.51 8.47
CA GLU A 7 3.88 -29.88 7.73
C GLU A 7 3.43 -28.63 6.96
N SER A 8 2.24 -28.67 6.37
CA SER A 8 1.62 -27.50 5.72
C SER A 8 1.34 -26.37 6.72
N LEU A 9 0.90 -26.68 7.94
CA LEU A 9 0.74 -25.68 9.00
C LEU A 9 2.08 -25.09 9.47
N LYS A 10 3.14 -25.90 9.58
CA LYS A 10 4.48 -25.41 9.94
C LYS A 10 5.05 -24.50 8.86
N PHE A 11 4.85 -24.83 7.58
CA PHE A 11 5.25 -23.98 6.47
C PHE A 11 4.50 -22.64 6.45
N ALA A 12 3.21 -22.63 6.78
CA ALA A 12 2.42 -21.41 6.92
C ALA A 12 2.85 -20.55 8.14
N GLN A 13 3.27 -21.20 9.24
CA GLN A 13 3.78 -20.51 10.43
C GLN A 13 5.20 -19.94 10.22
N GLN A 14 6.04 -20.63 9.45
CA GLN A 14 7.42 -20.22 9.18
C GLN A 14 7.52 -19.11 8.10
N ASN A 15 6.51 -18.99 7.23
CA ASN A 15 6.39 -17.94 6.21
C ASN A 15 5.37 -16.85 6.59
N ASN A 16 5.21 -16.57 7.89
CA ASN A 16 4.38 -15.46 8.33
C ASN A 16 4.99 -14.16 7.76
N PRO A 17 4.30 -13.37 6.91
CA PRO A 17 4.92 -12.27 6.15
C PRO A 17 5.35 -11.06 6.98
N THR A 18 5.38 -11.15 8.30
CA THR A 18 5.28 -9.97 9.17
C THR A 18 6.48 -9.82 10.09
N THR A 19 7.68 -9.69 9.55
CA THR A 19 8.73 -8.80 10.10
C THR A 19 9.77 -8.52 9.02
N SER A 20 9.59 -7.49 8.20
CA SER A 20 10.74 -6.88 7.51
C SER A 20 11.63 -6.26 8.58
N LYS A 21 12.75 -6.91 8.91
CA LYS A 21 13.73 -6.40 9.87
C LYS A 21 14.48 -5.21 9.25
N VAL A 22 13.98 -4.00 9.50
CA VAL A 22 14.78 -2.77 9.38
C VAL A 22 15.41 -2.51 10.76
N PRO A 23 16.74 -2.32 10.88
CA PRO A 23 17.38 -2.12 12.18
C PRO A 23 16.76 -0.93 12.92
N GLY A 24 16.18 -1.17 14.11
CA GLY A 24 15.80 -0.12 15.06
C GLY A 24 14.32 0.30 15.13
N LYS A 25 13.39 -0.28 14.34
CA LYS A 25 11.95 -0.07 14.54
C LYS A 25 11.14 -1.36 14.35
N GLU A 26 10.56 -1.84 15.44
CA GLU A 26 9.57 -2.92 15.39
C GLU A 26 8.22 -2.34 14.98
N PHE A 27 7.83 -2.55 13.72
CA PHE A 27 6.52 -2.13 13.23
C PHE A 27 5.49 -3.20 13.61
N LYS A 28 4.70 -2.92 14.65
CA LYS A 28 3.61 -3.81 15.10
C LYS A 28 2.41 -3.89 14.14
N VAL A 29 2.36 -3.03 13.13
CA VAL A 29 1.26 -2.95 12.16
C VAL A 29 1.76 -3.44 10.79
N PRO A 30 1.09 -4.41 10.14
CA PRO A 30 1.49 -4.87 8.82
C PRO A 30 1.30 -3.76 7.77
N ILE A 31 2.33 -3.53 6.95
CA ILE A 31 2.31 -2.57 5.83
C ILE A 31 2.36 -3.36 4.53
N VAL A 32 1.38 -3.13 3.66
CA VAL A 32 1.26 -3.82 2.36
C VAL A 32 1.42 -2.80 1.24
N TRP A 33 2.42 -2.98 0.38
CA TRP A 33 2.64 -2.14 -0.80
C TRP A 33 1.95 -2.76 -2.01
N ILE A 34 1.11 -1.97 -2.70
CA ILE A 34 0.40 -2.40 -3.90
C ILE A 34 0.95 -1.60 -5.09
N LEU A 35 1.68 -2.29 -5.96
CA LEU A 35 2.38 -1.71 -7.10
C LEU A 35 1.73 -2.11 -8.43
N GLY A 36 1.87 -1.29 -9.46
CA GLY A 36 1.33 -1.53 -10.80
C GLY A 36 1.22 -0.27 -11.63
N GLY A 37 1.27 -0.42 -12.97
CA GLY A 37 1.20 0.71 -13.91
C GLY A 37 -0.14 1.47 -13.90
N PRO A 38 -0.23 2.64 -14.55
CA PRO A 38 -1.49 3.37 -14.66
C PRO A 38 -2.60 2.51 -15.27
N GLY A 39 -3.82 2.65 -14.77
CA GLY A 39 -4.97 1.85 -15.20
C GLY A 39 -5.00 0.39 -14.72
N SER A 40 -3.99 -0.11 -13.99
CA SER A 40 -3.94 -1.52 -13.54
C SER A 40 -4.97 -1.91 -12.47
N GLY A 41 -5.84 -0.99 -12.03
CA GLY A 41 -6.91 -1.27 -11.07
C GLY A 41 -6.48 -1.39 -9.60
N LYS A 42 -5.31 -0.86 -9.21
CA LYS A 42 -4.81 -0.90 -7.81
C LYS A 42 -5.82 -0.36 -6.82
N GLY A 43 -6.34 0.86 -7.05
CA GLY A 43 -7.33 1.50 -6.18
C GLY A 43 -8.55 0.61 -5.96
N THR A 44 -9.12 0.07 -7.04
CA THR A 44 -10.26 -0.85 -6.98
C THR A 44 -9.98 -2.11 -6.15
N GLN A 45 -8.75 -2.63 -6.18
CA GLN A 45 -8.37 -3.77 -5.34
C GLN A 45 -8.11 -3.35 -3.89
N CYS A 46 -7.52 -2.18 -3.66
CA CYS A 46 -7.37 -1.60 -2.32
C CYS A 46 -8.72 -1.45 -1.63
N ASP A 47 -9.74 -0.94 -2.32
CA ASP A 47 -11.10 -0.78 -1.76
C ASP A 47 -11.70 -2.11 -1.30
N LYS A 48 -11.48 -3.18 -2.07
CA LYS A 48 -11.90 -4.55 -1.70
C LYS A 48 -11.12 -5.07 -0.50
N ILE A 49 -9.82 -4.79 -0.40
CA ILE A 49 -8.98 -5.18 0.73
C ILE A 49 -9.42 -4.46 2.01
N VAL A 50 -9.69 -3.15 1.93
CA VAL A 50 -10.24 -2.36 3.04
C VAL A 50 -11.56 -2.98 3.51
N ALA A 51 -12.50 -3.21 2.59
CA ALA A 51 -13.82 -3.75 2.93
C ALA A 51 -13.75 -5.16 3.54
N LYS A 52 -12.83 -6.02 3.06
CA LYS A 52 -12.74 -7.42 3.49
C LYS A 52 -11.91 -7.62 4.78
N TYR A 53 -10.87 -6.82 4.96
CA TYR A 53 -9.85 -7.04 6.00
C TYR A 53 -9.69 -5.89 6.98
N GLY A 54 -10.39 -4.76 6.79
CA GLY A 54 -10.35 -3.62 7.71
C GLY A 54 -9.03 -2.84 7.71
N PHE A 55 -8.27 -2.90 6.62
CA PHE A 55 -7.05 -2.11 6.47
C PHE A 55 -7.38 -0.63 6.25
N SER A 56 -6.45 0.26 6.62
CA SER A 56 -6.46 1.64 6.15
C SER A 56 -5.74 1.74 4.81
N HIS A 57 -6.38 2.39 3.83
CA HIS A 57 -5.79 2.62 2.51
C HIS A 57 -5.18 4.02 2.43
N PHE A 58 -3.90 4.07 2.05
CA PHE A 58 -3.18 5.31 1.75
C PHE A 58 -2.74 5.29 0.29
N SER A 59 -3.15 6.31 -0.46
CA SER A 59 -2.82 6.51 -1.86
C SER A 59 -2.08 7.82 -1.99
N THR A 60 -0.78 7.76 -2.32
CA THR A 60 0.03 8.97 -2.54
C THR A 60 -0.57 9.85 -3.63
N GLY A 61 -1.17 9.24 -4.66
CA GLY A 61 -1.86 9.97 -5.71
C GLY A 61 -3.07 10.75 -5.20
N ASP A 62 -3.87 10.18 -4.29
CA ASP A 62 -5.02 10.88 -3.71
C ASP A 62 -4.57 12.02 -2.80
N LEU A 63 -3.59 11.78 -1.92
CA LEU A 63 -3.04 12.82 -1.04
C LEU A 63 -2.47 14.01 -1.84
N LEU A 64 -1.75 13.74 -2.92
CA LEU A 64 -1.22 14.80 -3.78
C LEU A 64 -2.34 15.58 -4.49
N ARG A 65 -3.37 14.89 -5.01
CA ARG A 65 -4.52 15.54 -5.65
C ARG A 65 -5.35 16.36 -4.66
N GLU A 66 -5.53 15.88 -3.44
CA GLU A 66 -6.20 16.62 -2.36
C GLU A 66 -5.43 17.89 -2.00
N GLU A 67 -4.10 17.82 -1.87
CA GLU A 67 -3.27 18.99 -1.58
C GLU A 67 -3.32 20.01 -2.71
N VAL A 68 -3.25 19.57 -3.98
CA VAL A 68 -3.44 20.43 -5.15
C VAL A 68 -4.83 21.09 -5.13
N ALA A 69 -5.88 20.32 -4.82
CA ALA A 69 -7.25 20.81 -4.74
C ALA A 69 -7.48 21.82 -3.60
N SER A 70 -6.65 21.78 -2.55
CA SER A 70 -6.71 22.74 -1.44
C SER A 70 -6.40 24.18 -1.86
N GLY A 71 -5.67 24.37 -2.97
CA GLY A 71 -5.24 25.68 -3.45
C GLY A 71 -4.17 26.36 -2.58
N SER A 72 -3.57 25.62 -1.65
CA SER A 72 -2.44 26.08 -0.85
C SER A 72 -1.25 26.46 -1.75
N ASP A 73 -0.30 27.23 -1.23
CA ASP A 73 0.91 27.57 -1.99
C ASP A 73 1.71 26.31 -2.33
N LEU A 74 1.74 25.34 -1.41
CA LEU A 74 2.29 24.00 -1.66
C LEU A 74 1.52 23.28 -2.78
N GLY A 75 0.19 23.33 -2.76
CA GLY A 75 -0.66 22.73 -3.79
C GLY A 75 -0.39 23.29 -5.18
N LYS A 76 -0.08 24.59 -5.30
CA LYS A 76 0.29 25.22 -6.59
C LYS A 76 1.65 24.73 -7.08
N GLU A 77 2.63 24.60 -6.20
CA GLU A 77 3.94 24.02 -6.54
C GLU A 77 3.80 22.56 -6.99
N LEU A 78 3.01 21.76 -6.27
CA LEU A 78 2.71 20.37 -6.64
C LEU A 78 2.01 20.28 -7.99
N ALA A 79 1.03 21.14 -8.27
CA ALA A 79 0.34 21.17 -9.55
C ALA A 79 1.30 21.45 -10.71
N ALA A 80 2.21 22.41 -10.53
CA ALA A 80 3.23 22.73 -11.53
C ALA A 80 4.15 21.53 -11.80
N LEU A 81 4.62 20.85 -10.76
CA LEU A 81 5.46 19.66 -10.88
C LEU A 81 4.71 18.50 -11.56
N MET A 82 3.48 18.22 -11.13
CA MET A 82 2.65 17.15 -11.69
C MET A 82 2.36 17.38 -13.18
N SER A 83 2.13 18.62 -13.60
CA SER A 83 1.92 18.96 -15.01
C SER A 83 3.21 18.91 -15.84
N LEU A 84 4.36 19.28 -15.26
CA LEU A 84 5.64 19.35 -15.97
C LEU A 84 6.17 17.97 -16.36
N TYR A 85 5.96 16.97 -15.50
CA TYR A 85 6.49 15.62 -15.68
C TYR A 85 5.44 14.62 -16.14
N SER A 86 4.53 15.00 -17.06
CA SER A 86 3.44 14.17 -17.59
C SER A 86 3.90 12.83 -18.21
N LEU A 87 4.26 11.89 -17.35
CA LEU A 87 4.62 10.49 -17.53
C LEU A 87 4.00 9.70 -16.36
N TRP A 88 2.67 9.78 -16.23
CA TRP A 88 1.89 9.02 -15.25
C TRP A 88 0.58 8.54 -15.88
#